data_AF-A0A1V0BZN5-F1
#
_entry.id   AF-A0A1V0BZN5-F1
#
_cell.length_a   1.000
_cell.length_b   1.000
_cell.length_c   1.000
_cell.angle_alpha   90.00
_cell.angle_beta   90.00
_cell.angle_gamma   90.00
#
_symmetry.space_group_name_H-M   'P 1'
#
loop_
_entity.id
_entity.type
_entity.pdbx_description
1 polymer ?
#
loop_
_entity_poly.entity_id
_entity_poly.type
_entity_poly.pdbx_seq_one_letter_code
_entity_poly.pdbx_strand_id
1 'polypeptide(L)'
;IVTSFTIYGKRFSFITSRMSDEDVTASNTKYAYNATLDYSIGENPSDFLFWIGDLNVRVEKTPTEAKALVDQNNLDGLLASDQLKKAKEQKLFEGWNEP
;
A
#
# COMPACT_ATOMS: atom_id res chain seq x y z
N ILE A 1 -6.13 -5.84 9.93
CA ILE A 1 -7.56 -5.75 10.35
C ILE A 1 -8.37 -5.37 9.12
N VAL A 2 -9.55 -5.96 8.92
CA VAL A 2 -10.49 -5.54 7.86
C VAL A 2 -11.75 -5.01 8.53
N THR A 3 -12.25 -3.88 8.04
CA THR A 3 -13.54 -3.31 8.44
C THR A 3 -14.34 -3.03 7.20
N SER A 4 -15.57 -3.54 7.18
CA SER A 4 -16.46 -3.39 6.03
C SER A 4 -17.84 -2.91 6.46
N PHE A 5 -18.46 -2.09 5.62
CA PHE A 5 -19.84 -1.64 5.81
C PHE A 5 -20.51 -1.39 4.46
N THR A 6 -21.84 -1.32 4.45
CA THR A 6 -22.64 -1.10 3.25
C THR A 6 -23.38 0.22 3.35
N ILE A 7 -23.26 1.06 2.32
CA ILE A 7 -24.02 2.31 2.16
C ILE A 7 -24.68 2.28 0.78
N TYR A 8 -26.00 2.50 0.71
CA TYR A 8 -26.77 2.49 -0.54
C TYR A 8 -26.55 1.25 -1.42
N GLY A 9 -26.43 0.07 -0.80
CA GLY A 9 -26.18 -1.19 -1.52
C GLY A 9 -24.76 -1.33 -2.08
N LYS A 10 -23.85 -0.41 -1.74
CA LYS A 10 -22.42 -0.49 -2.07
C LYS A 10 -21.60 -0.84 -0.85
N ARG A 11 -20.73 -1.85 -0.98
CA ARG A 11 -19.85 -2.30 0.10
C ARG A 11 -18.51 -1.59 0.01
N PHE A 12 -18.11 -1.03 1.14
CA PHE A 12 -16.82 -0.40 1.34
C PHE A 12 -16.03 -1.27 2.31
N SER A 13 -14.78 -1.57 1.98
CA SER A 13 -13.89 -2.37 2.81
C SER A 13 -12.56 -1.66 2.97
N PHE A 14 -12.13 -1.52 4.22
CA PHE A 14 -10.86 -0.94 4.60
C PHE A 14 -9.97 -2.02 5.19
N ILE A 15 -8.83 -2.24 4.56
CA ILE A 15 -7.76 -3.09 5.05
C ILE A 15 -6.74 -2.18 5.73
N THR A 16 -6.47 -2.46 7.01
CA THR A 16 -5.38 -1.81 7.74
C THR A 16 -4.26 -2.80 7.99
N SER A 17 -3.06 -2.47 7.52
CA SER A 17 -1.84 -3.27 7.69
C SER A 17 -0.75 -2.49 8.42
N ARG A 18 0.11 -3.24 9.12
CA ARG A 18 1.39 -2.78 9.63
C ARG A 18 2.44 -3.77 9.16
N MET A 19 3.27 -3.36 8.19
CA MET A 19 4.25 -4.23 7.54
C MET A 19 5.60 -4.16 8.26
N SER A 20 6.26 -5.30 8.38
CA SER A 20 7.67 -5.37 8.76
C SER A 20 8.59 -5.02 7.58
N ASP A 21 9.88 -4.80 7.84
CA ASP A 21 10.87 -4.54 6.80
C ASP A 21 10.99 -5.73 5.80
N GLU A 22 10.75 -6.96 6.26
CA GLU A 22 10.72 -8.16 5.41
C GLU A 22 9.47 -8.20 4.52
N ASP A 23 8.31 -7.80 5.04
CA ASP A 23 7.05 -7.79 4.31
C ASP A 23 7.09 -6.87 3.08
N VAL A 24 7.80 -5.73 3.18
CA VAL A 24 7.91 -4.73 2.10
C VAL A 24 8.62 -5.29 0.87
N THR A 25 9.56 -6.20 1.06
CA THR A 25 10.43 -6.72 -0.01
C THR A 25 10.01 -8.10 -0.52
N ALA A 26 9.15 -8.80 0.22
CA ALA A 26 8.64 -10.10 -0.16
C ALA A 26 7.59 -9.96 -1.28
N SER A 27 7.66 -10.81 -2.31
CA SER A 27 6.59 -10.96 -3.31
C SER A 27 5.23 -11.39 -2.72
N ASN A 28 5.20 -11.82 -1.45
CA ASN A 28 4.03 -12.30 -0.73
C ASN A 28 3.14 -11.20 -0.12
N THR A 29 3.59 -9.94 -0.04
CA THR A 29 2.74 -8.83 0.46
C THR A 29 1.51 -8.62 -0.41
N LYS A 30 1.57 -8.98 -1.69
CA LYS A 30 0.45 -8.96 -2.65
C LYS A 30 -0.78 -9.74 -2.17
N TYR A 31 -0.63 -10.70 -1.25
CA TYR A 31 -1.71 -11.59 -0.82
C TYR A 31 -2.10 -11.46 0.66
N ALA A 32 -1.32 -10.73 1.47
CA ALA A 32 -1.57 -10.63 2.91
C ALA A 32 -2.94 -10.02 3.22
N TYR A 33 -3.41 -9.07 2.40
CA TYR A 33 -4.75 -8.51 2.55
C TYR A 33 -5.85 -9.48 2.07
N ASN A 34 -5.57 -10.26 1.03
CA ASN A 34 -6.56 -11.07 0.33
C ASN A 34 -7.14 -12.17 1.22
N ALA A 35 -6.28 -12.80 2.04
CA ALA A 35 -6.71 -13.83 3.00
C ALA A 35 -7.65 -13.31 4.11
N THR A 36 -7.73 -11.99 4.29
CA THR A 36 -8.54 -11.36 5.34
C THR A 36 -9.87 -10.80 4.83
N LEU A 37 -10.12 -10.87 3.52
CA LEU A 37 -11.36 -10.43 2.90
C LEU A 37 -12.46 -11.50 3.00
N ASP A 38 -13.69 -11.04 3.19
CA ASP A 38 -14.86 -11.90 3.26
C ASP A 38 -15.42 -12.16 1.84
N TYR A 39 -15.15 -13.36 1.32
CA TYR A 39 -15.65 -13.83 0.02
C TYR A 39 -16.96 -14.61 0.12
N SER A 40 -17.52 -14.80 1.31
CA SER A 40 -18.81 -15.52 1.46
C SER A 40 -19.98 -14.77 0.82
N ILE A 41 -19.79 -13.47 0.57
CA ILE A 41 -20.77 -12.56 -0.03
C ILE A 41 -20.70 -12.51 -1.57
N GLY A 42 -19.74 -13.20 -2.20
CA GLY A 42 -19.60 -13.29 -3.66
C GLY A 42 -18.14 -13.30 -4.13
N GLU A 43 -17.95 -13.36 -5.45
CA GLU A 43 -16.62 -13.36 -6.09
C GLU A 43 -15.82 -12.07 -5.79
N ASN A 44 -16.54 -10.95 -5.62
CA ASN A 44 -15.95 -9.67 -5.23
C ASN A 44 -16.34 -9.36 -3.78
N PRO A 45 -15.37 -9.26 -2.85
CA PRO A 45 -15.64 -9.05 -1.42
C PRO A 45 -16.01 -7.59 -1.09
N SER A 46 -15.92 -6.67 -2.05
CA SER A 46 -16.25 -5.25 -1.89
C SER A 46 -16.45 -4.56 -3.24
N ASP A 47 -17.29 -3.53 -3.30
CA ASP A 47 -17.36 -2.63 -4.46
C ASP A 47 -16.19 -1.63 -4.44
N PHE A 48 -15.81 -1.18 -3.25
CA PHE A 48 -14.70 -0.27 -3.02
C PHE A 48 -13.76 -0.87 -1.98
N LEU A 49 -12.47 -0.92 -2.32
CA LEU A 49 -11.44 -1.50 -1.47
C LEU A 49 -10.35 -0.46 -1.22
N PHE A 50 -10.07 -0.20 0.05
CA PHE A 50 -9.04 0.73 0.49
C PHE A 50 -8.02 -0.03 1.31
N TRP A 51 -6.76 0.07 0.94
CA TRP A 51 -5.66 -0.49 1.70
C TRP A 51 -4.80 0.64 2.24
N ILE A 52 -4.78 0.76 3.56
CA ILE A 52 -4.13 1.85 4.27
C ILE A 52 -3.35 1.30 5.47
N GLY A 53 -2.48 2.14 6.05
CA GLY A 53 -1.76 1.83 7.27
C GLY A 53 -0.27 2.10 7.14
N ASP A 54 0.49 1.48 8.03
CA ASP A 54 1.94 1.57 8.03
C ASP A 54 2.50 0.49 7.11
N LEU A 55 2.58 0.81 5.82
CA LEU A 55 3.17 -0.07 4.81
C LEU A 55 4.69 -0.18 4.96
N ASN A 56 5.31 0.70 5.77
CA ASN A 56 6.73 0.68 6.13
C ASN A 56 7.72 0.67 4.95
N VAL A 57 7.27 1.07 3.76
CA VAL A 57 8.09 1.32 2.58
C VAL A 57 9.07 2.47 2.86
N ARG A 58 10.31 2.33 2.40
CA ARG A 58 11.39 3.28 2.66
C ARG A 58 11.80 4.01 1.39
N VAL A 59 12.45 5.16 1.58
CA VAL A 59 13.19 5.84 0.51
C VAL A 59 14.61 5.27 0.49
N GLU A 60 15.00 4.66 -0.62
CA GLU A 60 16.33 4.04 -0.81
C GLU A 60 17.42 5.10 -1.03
N LYS A 61 17.73 5.87 0.03
CA LYS A 61 18.79 6.86 0.08
C LYS A 61 19.51 6.80 1.42
N THR A 62 20.76 7.27 1.45
CA THR A 62 21.44 7.48 2.73
C THR A 62 20.75 8.60 3.51
N PRO A 63 20.85 8.61 4.86
CA PRO A 63 20.27 9.68 5.66
C PRO A 63 20.75 11.08 5.26
N THR A 64 22.01 11.21 4.85
CA THR A 64 22.60 12.48 4.40
C THR A 64 21.95 12.98 3.11
N GLU A 65 21.78 12.10 2.11
CA GLU A 65 21.15 12.46 0.83
C GLU A 65 19.66 12.77 1.00
N ALA A 66 18.95 11.95 1.78
CA ALA A 66 17.55 12.18 2.09
C ALA A 66 17.35 13.53 2.80
N LYS A 67 18.20 13.83 3.80
CA LYS A 67 18.18 15.12 4.49
C LYS A 67 18.42 16.29 3.55
N ALA A 68 19.42 16.20 2.66
CA ALA A 68 19.70 17.27 1.70
C ALA A 68 18.49 17.57 0.79
N LEU A 69 17.76 16.54 0.36
CA LEU A 69 16.55 16.70 -0.46
C LEU A 69 15.38 17.29 0.33
N VAL A 70 15.20 16.87 1.59
CA VAL A 70 14.20 17.46 2.50
C VAL A 70 14.50 18.94 2.73
N ASP A 71 15.75 19.30 3.00
CA ASP A 71 16.17 20.68 3.25
C ASP A 71 15.98 21.58 2.00
N GLN A 72 15.99 20.99 0.80
CA GLN A 72 15.70 21.65 -0.48
C GLN A 72 14.22 21.68 -0.84
N ASN A 73 13.34 21.11 -0.01
CA ASN A 73 11.93 20.87 -0.31
C ASN A 73 11.70 20.10 -1.63
N ASN A 74 12.62 19.20 -1.98
CA ASN A 74 12.60 18.44 -3.22
C ASN A 74 11.93 17.08 -3.02
N LEU A 75 10.59 17.09 -2.97
CA LEU A 75 9.78 15.89 -2.80
C LEU A 75 9.93 14.93 -3.99
N ASP A 76 10.01 15.44 -5.21
CA ASP A 76 10.18 14.62 -6.42
C ASP A 76 11.47 13.79 -6.37
N GLY A 77 12.57 14.39 -5.86
CA GLY A 77 13.85 13.70 -5.67
C GLY A 77 13.81 12.61 -4.61
N LEU A 78 12.96 12.75 -3.58
CA LEU A 78 12.72 11.71 -2.58
C LEU A 78 11.87 10.57 -3.17
N LEU A 79 10.77 10.92 -3.85
CA LEU A 79 9.84 9.98 -4.48
C LEU A 79 10.48 9.17 -5.63
N ALA A 80 11.53 9.68 -6.26
CA ALA A 80 12.31 8.94 -7.25
C ALA A 80 13.01 7.69 -6.67
N SER A 81 13.20 7.62 -5.35
CA SER A 81 13.81 6.48 -4.66
C SER A 81 12.84 5.79 -3.70
N ASP A 82 11.54 6.08 -3.81
CA ASP A 82 10.51 5.43 -3.01
C ASP A 82 10.31 3.95 -3.41
N GLN A 83 10.36 3.06 -2.44
CA GLN A 83 10.18 1.61 -2.67
C GLN A 83 8.78 1.25 -3.12
N LEU A 84 7.74 1.95 -2.65
CA LEU A 84 6.36 1.67 -3.06
C LEU A 84 6.16 1.94 -4.55
N LYS A 85 6.69 3.06 -5.05
CA LYS A 85 6.68 3.40 -6.47
C LYS A 85 7.37 2.34 -7.31
N LYS A 86 8.56 1.88 -6.89
CA LYS A 86 9.27 0.77 -7.56
C LYS A 86 8.46 -0.53 -7.54
N ALA A 87 7.84 -0.87 -6.40
CA ALA A 87 7.00 -2.05 -6.26
C ALA A 87 5.75 -1.99 -7.17
N LYS A 88 5.17 -0.80 -7.35
CA LYS A 88 4.06 -0.57 -8.31
C LYS A 88 4.52 -0.77 -9.75
N GLU A 89 5.68 -0.23 -10.13
CA GLU A 89 6.29 -0.45 -11.45
C GLU A 89 6.57 -1.94 -11.72
N GLN A 90 6.91 -2.71 -10.68
CA GLN A 90 7.09 -4.16 -10.72
C GLN A 90 5.76 -4.96 -10.64
N LYS A 91 4.61 -4.30 -10.67
CA LYS A 91 3.26 -4.92 -10.63
C LYS A 91 2.95 -5.70 -9.34
N LEU A 92 3.63 -5.39 -8.23
CA LEU A 92 3.31 -5.96 -6.93
C LEU A 92 1.96 -5.43 -6.40
N PHE A 93 1.58 -4.22 -6.82
CA PHE A 93 0.32 -3.55 -6.49
C PHE A 93 -0.60 -3.36 -7.71
N GLU A 94 -0.54 -4.27 -8.70
CA GLU A 94 -1.41 -4.21 -9.88
C GLU A 94 -2.90 -4.16 -9.49
N GLY A 95 -3.66 -3.24 -10.09
CA GLY A 95 -5.06 -2.99 -9.77
C GLY A 95 -5.31 -1.97 -8.66
N TRP A 96 -4.27 -1.52 -7.96
CA TRP A 96 -4.35 -0.46 -6.94
C TRP A 96 -3.98 0.90 -7.51
N ASN A 97 -4.68 1.93 -7.05
CA ASN A 97 -4.38 3.32 -7.34
C ASN A 97 -3.97 4.03 -6.06
N GLU A 98 -3.01 4.94 -6.17
CA GLU A 98 -2.58 5.85 -5.11
C GLU A 98 -2.73 7.27 -5.66
N PRO A 99 -3.38 8.18 -4.92
CA PRO A 99 -3.64 9.55 -5.37
C PRO A 99 -2.37 10.41 -5.46
#